data_AF-A0A2N2CT04-F1
#
_entry.id   AF-A0A2N2CT04-F1
#
_cell.length_a   1.000
_cell.length_b   1.000
_cell.length_c   1.000
_cell.angle_alpha   90.00
_cell.angle_beta   90.00
_cell.angle_gamma   90.00
#
_symmetry.space_group_name_H-M   'P 1'
#
loop_
_entity.id
_entity.type
_entity.pdbx_description
1 polymer ?
#
loop_
_entity_poly.entity_id
_entity_poly.type
_entity_poly.pdbx_seq_one_letter_code
_entity_poly.pdbx_strand_id
1 'polypeptide(L)'
;MAKTWYPVIDYSACIECGTCVAKCPHGVYDTTKAPSPVVTSPDECVDHCHGCGNRCPVGAITYVGDDTGWTPPNGTQEAEEPCCSCGCGVTTEKKVLVEYLYLDLHTCERCIGTDGVLDEVMMTLTPALKLAGFEVEYNKIEMKTAELAVKHRFLSSPTIRVNREDICGSVKENSCGCCSEISGSDVDCRVFEYNGETYEVPPKEMLAEAILTSVFGQNGSGCSCGGYEFPENLKAFFEGKKSKSGCSCGGSCC
;
A
#
# COMPACT_ATOMS: atom_id res chain seq x y z
N MET A 1 48.67 4.24 0.45
CA MET A 1 47.51 3.40 0.81
C MET A 1 46.44 4.34 1.33
N ALA A 2 45.34 4.44 0.60
CA ALA A 2 44.24 5.33 0.94
C ALA A 2 43.32 4.60 1.92
N LYS A 3 43.25 5.06 3.17
CA LYS A 3 42.37 4.46 4.19
C LYS A 3 40.88 4.71 3.94
N THR A 4 40.56 5.52 2.93
CA THR A 4 39.21 6.04 2.67
C THR A 4 38.73 5.78 1.24
N TRP A 5 39.52 5.12 0.40
CA TRP A 5 39.20 4.87 -1.01
C TRP A 5 39.16 3.38 -1.30
N TYR A 6 37.98 2.84 -1.63
CA TYR A 6 37.82 1.43 -2.02
C TYR A 6 36.51 1.19 -2.80
N PRO A 7 36.46 0.16 -3.66
CA PRO A 7 35.28 -0.15 -4.45
C PRO A 7 34.15 -0.76 -3.59
N VAL A 8 32.92 -0.36 -3.88
CA VAL A 8 31.67 -0.92 -3.36
C VAL A 8 30.91 -1.52 -4.53
N ILE A 9 30.45 -2.77 -4.37
CA ILE A 9 29.78 -3.52 -5.42
C ILE A 9 28.29 -3.61 -5.10
N ASP A 10 27.47 -3.21 -6.07
CA ASP A 10 26.05 -3.53 -6.07
C ASP A 10 25.85 -4.95 -6.60
N TYR A 11 25.66 -5.90 -5.68
CA TYR A 11 25.45 -7.30 -6.03
C TYR A 11 24.10 -7.57 -6.72
N SER A 12 23.12 -6.66 -6.62
CA SER A 12 21.85 -6.82 -7.31
C SER A 12 21.95 -6.49 -8.80
N ALA A 13 22.82 -5.52 -9.14
CA ALA A 13 23.14 -5.17 -10.52
C ALA A 13 24.29 -6.02 -11.10
N CYS A 14 25.14 -6.61 -10.25
CA CYS A 14 26.31 -7.38 -10.69
C CYS A 14 25.91 -8.66 -11.43
N ILE A 15 26.34 -8.80 -12.69
CA ILE A 15 26.16 -10.02 -13.49
C ILE A 15 27.29 -11.04 -13.34
N GLU A 16 28.10 -10.91 -12.28
CA GLU A 16 29.22 -11.80 -11.96
C GLU A 16 30.19 -12.07 -13.14
N CYS A 17 30.45 -11.05 -13.96
CA CYS A 17 31.29 -11.21 -15.16
C CYS A 17 32.80 -11.39 -14.86
N GLY A 18 33.24 -11.18 -13.61
CA GLY A 18 34.64 -11.36 -13.18
C GLY A 18 35.66 -10.34 -13.72
N THR A 19 35.26 -9.37 -14.55
CA THR A 19 36.19 -8.42 -15.19
C THR A 19 36.96 -7.56 -14.20
N CYS A 20 36.32 -7.12 -13.12
CA CYS A 20 36.94 -6.33 -12.06
C CYS A 20 38.01 -7.12 -11.28
N VAL A 21 37.73 -8.37 -10.93
CA VAL A 21 38.69 -9.28 -10.25
C VAL A 21 39.88 -9.56 -11.16
N ALA A 22 39.64 -9.87 -12.43
CA ALA A 22 40.68 -10.25 -13.39
C ALA A 22 41.61 -9.09 -13.80
N LYS A 23 41.17 -7.84 -13.67
CA LYS A 23 41.91 -6.65 -14.15
C LYS A 23 42.45 -5.74 -13.05
N CYS A 24 42.23 -6.07 -11.78
CA CYS A 24 42.82 -5.34 -10.65
C CYS A 24 44.21 -5.91 -10.31
N PRO A 25 45.31 -5.17 -10.52
CA PRO A 25 46.66 -5.66 -10.21
C PRO A 25 47.03 -5.52 -8.72
N HIS A 26 46.17 -4.89 -7.92
CA HIS A 26 46.48 -4.49 -6.54
C HIS A 26 45.97 -5.48 -5.48
N GLY A 27 45.48 -6.66 -5.87
CA GLY A 27 45.06 -7.67 -4.88
C GLY A 27 43.86 -7.27 -4.01
N VAL A 28 43.08 -6.25 -4.43
CA VAL A 28 41.90 -5.75 -3.71
C VAL A 28 40.81 -6.83 -3.57
N TYR A 29 40.71 -7.71 -4.57
CA TYR A 29 39.68 -8.75 -4.67
C TYR A 29 40.21 -10.13 -4.29
N ASP A 30 39.32 -10.94 -3.71
CA ASP A 30 39.52 -12.36 -3.45
C ASP A 30 39.46 -13.16 -4.76
N THR A 31 40.62 -13.55 -5.25
CA THR A 31 40.72 -14.35 -6.48
C THR A 31 40.15 -15.76 -6.33
N THR A 32 40.01 -16.28 -5.11
CA THR A 32 39.42 -17.61 -4.87
C THR A 32 37.91 -17.64 -5.08
N LYS A 33 37.26 -16.47 -5.00
CA LYS A 33 35.82 -16.29 -5.19
C LYS A 33 35.45 -15.82 -6.59
N ALA A 34 36.42 -15.73 -7.49
CA ALA A 34 36.16 -15.40 -8.88
C ALA A 34 35.15 -16.40 -9.50
N PRO A 35 34.18 -15.93 -10.29
CA PRO A 35 34.08 -14.59 -10.88
C PRO A 35 33.34 -13.55 -10.02
N SER A 36 32.83 -13.93 -8.84
CA SER A 36 32.12 -13.03 -7.93
C SER A 36 33.11 -12.05 -7.24
N PRO A 37 32.89 -10.73 -7.36
CA PRO A 37 33.86 -9.73 -6.90
C PRO A 37 33.77 -9.45 -5.41
N VAL A 38 34.50 -10.22 -4.61
CA VAL A 38 34.58 -10.00 -3.15
C VAL A 38 35.82 -9.18 -2.80
N VAL A 39 35.64 -8.03 -2.16
CA VAL A 39 36.73 -7.16 -1.72
C VAL A 39 37.27 -7.66 -0.38
N THR A 40 38.55 -8.04 -0.32
CA THR A 40 39.22 -8.54 0.90
C THR A 40 40.34 -7.64 1.39
N SER A 41 40.89 -6.81 0.51
CA SER A 41 41.99 -5.90 0.83
C SER A 41 41.66 -4.48 0.34
N PRO A 42 40.71 -3.78 1.00
CA PRO A 42 40.31 -2.42 0.59
C PRO A 42 41.48 -1.43 0.55
N ASP A 43 42.40 -1.51 1.52
CA ASP A 43 43.53 -0.58 1.67
C ASP A 43 44.57 -0.66 0.53
N GLU A 44 44.56 -1.75 -0.24
CA GLU A 44 45.40 -1.91 -1.42
C GLU A 44 44.84 -1.16 -2.64
N CYS A 45 43.61 -0.66 -2.56
CA CYS A 45 43.07 0.17 -3.62
C CYS A 45 43.87 1.47 -3.73
N VAL A 46 44.28 1.78 -4.96
CA VAL A 46 44.99 3.03 -5.24
C VAL A 46 44.00 4.18 -5.16
N ASP A 47 44.39 5.23 -4.46
CA ASP A 47 43.60 6.44 -4.29
C ASP A 47 43.16 7.01 -5.65
N HIS A 48 41.88 7.38 -5.77
CA HIS A 48 41.28 7.92 -6.99
C HIS A 48 41.31 6.97 -8.21
N CYS A 49 41.49 5.66 -8.00
CA CYS A 49 41.48 4.67 -9.08
C CYS A 49 40.05 4.19 -9.39
N HIS A 50 39.57 4.46 -10.61
CA HIS A 50 38.26 3.98 -11.11
C HIS A 50 38.33 2.73 -11.99
N GLY A 51 39.47 2.04 -12.01
CA GLY A 51 39.77 1.02 -13.02
C GLY A 51 38.76 -0.13 -13.10
N CYS A 52 38.25 -0.65 -11.98
CA CYS A 52 37.27 -1.73 -12.00
C CYS A 52 35.88 -1.23 -12.44
N GLY A 53 35.46 -0.05 -11.95
CA GLY A 53 34.21 0.60 -12.33
C GLY A 53 34.12 0.93 -13.82
N ASN A 54 35.19 1.50 -14.40
CA ASN A 54 35.26 1.80 -15.84
C ASN A 54 35.14 0.57 -16.75
N ARG A 55 35.42 -0.63 -16.22
CA ARG A 55 35.36 -1.90 -16.95
C ARG A 55 34.12 -2.72 -16.63
N CYS A 56 33.27 -2.25 -15.71
CA CYS A 56 32.05 -2.94 -15.35
C CYS A 56 31.03 -2.76 -16.49
N PRO A 57 30.56 -3.86 -17.13
CA PRO A 57 29.64 -3.76 -18.27
C PRO A 57 28.24 -3.27 -17.87
N VAL A 58 27.91 -3.37 -16.58
CA VAL A 58 26.61 -3.00 -16.00
C VAL A 58 26.73 -1.84 -14.99
N GLY A 59 27.93 -1.26 -14.84
CA GLY A 59 28.16 -0.14 -13.94
C GLY A 59 27.92 -0.40 -12.44
N ALA A 60 27.90 -1.65 -12.00
CA ALA A 60 27.59 -2.04 -10.61
C ALA A 60 28.67 -1.70 -9.55
N ILE A 61 29.61 -0.78 -9.83
CA ILE A 61 30.73 -0.47 -8.91
C ILE A 61 30.81 1.03 -8.68
N THR A 62 30.75 1.43 -7.40
CA THR A 62 30.99 2.79 -6.91
C THR A 62 32.20 2.79 -5.95
N TYR A 63 32.61 3.95 -5.43
CA TYR A 63 33.77 4.06 -4.54
C TYR A 63 33.42 4.89 -3.31
N VAL A 64 33.84 4.41 -2.13
CA VAL A 64 33.78 5.22 -0.91
C VAL A 64 34.83 6.32 -1.00
N GLY A 65 34.45 7.54 -0.60
CA GLY A 65 35.36 8.68 -0.57
C GLY A 65 35.64 9.33 -1.92
N ASP A 66 34.85 9.02 -2.96
CA ASP A 66 35.00 9.65 -4.27
C ASP A 66 34.55 11.11 -4.26
N ASP A 67 35.48 12.01 -4.52
CA ASP A 67 35.30 13.46 -4.66
C ASP A 67 35.60 13.96 -6.07
N THR A 68 35.84 13.04 -7.02
CA THR A 68 36.21 13.38 -8.40
C THR A 68 35.02 13.68 -9.32
N GLY A 69 33.80 13.40 -8.87
CA GLY A 69 32.58 13.48 -9.67
C GLY A 69 32.47 12.37 -10.72
N TRP A 70 33.26 11.30 -10.58
CA TRP A 70 33.18 10.14 -11.46
C TRP A 70 31.87 9.37 -11.23
N THR A 71 31.27 8.91 -12.33
CA THR A 71 30.07 8.07 -12.31
C THR A 71 30.30 6.83 -13.17
N PRO A 72 29.68 5.68 -12.83
CA PRO A 72 29.86 4.46 -13.58
C PRO A 72 29.34 4.62 -15.02
N PRO A 73 30.20 4.43 -16.04
CA PRO A 73 29.86 4.76 -17.43
C PRO A 73 28.73 3.90 -18.02
N ASN A 74 28.49 2.72 -17.45
CA ASN A 74 27.48 1.76 -17.91
C ASN A 74 26.41 1.46 -16.84
N GLY A 75 26.34 2.25 -15.76
CA GLY A 75 25.32 2.09 -14.73
C GLY A 75 24.00 2.68 -15.23
N THR A 76 22.87 2.03 -14.91
CA THR A 76 21.56 2.66 -15.05
C THR A 76 21.56 3.92 -14.19
N GLN A 77 21.54 5.09 -14.84
CA GLN A 77 21.33 6.36 -14.15
C GLN A 77 19.87 6.39 -13.68
N GLU A 78 19.61 5.89 -12.48
CA GLU A 78 18.53 6.49 -11.69
C GLU A 78 19.03 7.89 -11.34
N ALA A 79 18.27 8.90 -11.78
CA ALA A 79 18.61 10.29 -11.58
C ALA A 79 18.93 10.54 -10.09
N GLU A 80 20.14 11.02 -9.82
CA GLU A 80 20.46 11.59 -8.52
C GLU A 80 19.48 12.72 -8.25
N GLU A 81 18.58 12.52 -7.29
CA GLU A 81 17.83 13.59 -6.65
C GLU A 81 18.84 14.63 -6.13
N PRO A 82 18.68 15.92 -6.48
CA PRO A 82 19.71 16.91 -6.24
C PRO A 82 20.02 17.07 -4.76
N CYS A 83 21.30 16.90 -4.42
CA CYS A 83 21.92 17.28 -3.15
C CYS A 83 21.45 18.67 -2.69
N CYS A 84 20.51 18.71 -1.75
CA CYS A 84 20.23 19.90 -0.96
C CYS A 84 21.04 19.83 0.32
N SER A 85 22.00 20.76 0.45
CA SER A 85 22.73 21.08 1.67
C SER A 85 21.79 21.65 2.74
N CYS A 86 20.92 20.82 3.31
CA CYS A 86 20.15 21.07 4.52
C CYS A 86 19.88 19.71 5.17
N GLY A 87 20.46 19.46 6.34
CA GLY A 87 20.19 18.26 7.13
C GLY A 87 18.71 18.18 7.51
N CYS A 88 17.94 17.44 6.72
CA CYS A 88 16.57 17.03 7.00
C CYS A 88 16.40 15.67 6.33
N GLY A 89 16.45 14.58 7.11
CA GLY A 89 16.03 13.28 6.62
C GLY A 89 14.56 13.36 6.25
N VAL A 90 14.24 13.28 4.95
CA VAL A 90 12.87 13.00 4.53
C VAL A 90 12.67 11.51 4.72
N THR A 91 12.30 11.13 5.94
CA THR A 91 11.56 9.89 6.15
C THR A 91 10.24 10.07 5.41
N THR A 92 10.10 9.50 4.22
CA THR A 92 8.78 9.24 3.65
C THR A 92 8.07 8.32 4.65
N GLU A 93 7.24 8.91 5.51
CA GLU A 93 6.44 8.15 6.47
C GLU A 93 5.57 7.20 5.67
N LYS A 94 5.85 5.89 5.77
CA LYS A 94 5.08 4.86 5.09
C LYS A 94 3.73 4.74 5.81
N LYS A 95 2.73 5.54 5.42
CA LYS A 95 1.40 5.49 6.04
C LYS A 95 0.49 4.51 5.32
N VAL A 96 -0.24 3.72 6.08
CA VAL A 96 -1.34 2.86 5.62
C VAL A 96 -2.62 3.36 6.24
N LEU A 97 -3.55 3.83 5.40
CA LEU A 97 -4.86 4.27 5.84
C LEU A 97 -5.89 3.18 5.53
N VAL A 98 -6.49 2.59 6.57
CA VAL A 98 -7.62 1.67 6.44
C VAL A 98 -8.90 2.37 6.89
N GLU A 99 -9.89 2.44 6.01
CA GLU A 99 -11.17 3.08 6.30
C GLU A 99 -12.32 2.08 6.20
N TYR A 100 -13.20 2.09 7.19
CA TYR A 100 -14.44 1.33 7.20
C TYR A 100 -15.63 2.27 7.13
N LEU A 101 -16.34 2.25 6.00
CA LEU A 101 -17.49 3.09 5.70
C LEU A 101 -18.76 2.24 5.82
N TYR A 102 -19.71 2.65 6.66
CA TYR A 102 -20.90 1.85 6.97
C TYR A 102 -22.14 2.71 7.20
N LEU A 103 -23.32 2.08 7.16
CA LEU A 103 -24.60 2.75 7.43
C LEU A 103 -25.04 2.67 8.90
N ASP A 104 -24.82 1.54 9.57
CA ASP A 104 -25.28 1.32 10.94
C ASP A 104 -24.53 0.18 11.65
N LEU A 105 -24.06 0.40 12.88
CA LEU A 105 -23.40 -0.62 13.73
C LEU A 105 -24.20 -1.00 14.98
N HIS A 106 -25.50 -0.73 14.97
CA HIS A 106 -26.37 -1.01 16.13
C HIS A 106 -27.44 -2.05 15.83
N THR A 107 -27.95 -2.06 14.61
CA THR A 107 -29.09 -2.85 14.16
C THR A 107 -28.69 -3.78 13.01
N CYS A 108 -27.81 -3.33 12.11
CA CYS A 108 -27.54 -4.08 10.89
C CYS A 108 -26.44 -5.14 11.02
N GLU A 109 -26.85 -6.41 11.02
CA GLU A 109 -25.99 -7.58 11.24
C GLU A 109 -24.81 -7.66 10.26
N ARG A 110 -24.99 -7.29 8.99
CA ARG A 110 -23.90 -7.30 7.99
C ARG A 110 -22.80 -6.29 8.32
N CYS A 111 -23.19 -5.09 8.74
CA CYS A 111 -22.24 -4.04 9.12
C CYS A 111 -21.57 -4.39 10.45
N ILE A 112 -22.32 -4.91 11.43
CA ILE A 112 -21.79 -5.35 12.72
C ILE A 112 -20.82 -6.53 12.55
N GLY A 113 -21.19 -7.52 11.73
CA GLY A 113 -20.36 -8.68 11.45
C GLY A 113 -19.07 -8.29 10.73
N THR A 114 -19.16 -7.41 9.73
CA THR A 114 -17.99 -6.91 9.01
C THR A 114 -17.07 -6.10 9.92
N ASP A 115 -17.64 -5.28 10.82
CA ASP A 115 -16.89 -4.52 11.82
C ASP A 115 -16.07 -5.43 12.74
N GLY A 116 -16.71 -6.47 13.29
CA GLY A 116 -16.03 -7.44 14.16
C GLY A 116 -14.92 -8.20 13.45
N VAL A 117 -15.18 -8.67 12.23
CA VAL A 117 -14.17 -9.38 11.43
C VAL A 117 -12.99 -8.47 11.09
N LEU A 118 -13.25 -7.23 10.67
CA LEU A 118 -12.21 -6.26 10.34
C LEU A 118 -11.40 -5.85 11.57
N ASP A 119 -12.02 -5.66 12.73
CA ASP A 119 -11.32 -5.36 13.99
C ASP A 119 -10.31 -6.46 14.33
N GLU A 120 -10.72 -7.73 14.25
CA GLU A 120 -9.83 -8.86 14.52
C GLU A 120 -8.64 -8.91 13.54
N VAL A 121 -8.89 -8.64 12.26
CA VAL A 121 -7.84 -8.56 11.24
C VAL A 121 -6.88 -7.40 11.53
N MET A 122 -7.40 -6.21 11.86
CA MET A 122 -6.57 -5.04 12.16
C MET A 122 -5.77 -5.21 13.45
N MET A 123 -6.32 -5.89 14.47
CA MET A 123 -5.57 -6.26 15.68
C MET A 123 -4.35 -7.14 15.37
N THR A 124 -4.45 -7.97 14.34
CA THR A 124 -3.37 -8.87 13.91
C THR A 124 -2.38 -8.18 12.97
N LEU A 125 -2.87 -7.40 12.01
CA LEU A 125 -2.04 -6.77 10.97
C LEU A 125 -1.34 -5.50 11.44
N THR A 126 -1.96 -4.70 12.32
CA THR A 126 -1.37 -3.43 12.78
C THR A 126 0.02 -3.63 13.41
N PRO A 127 0.25 -4.61 14.31
CA PRO A 127 1.59 -4.88 14.82
C PRO A 127 2.57 -5.29 13.71
N ALA A 128 2.15 -6.14 12.76
CA ALA A 128 2.99 -6.60 11.67
C ALA A 128 3.41 -5.46 10.73
N LEU A 129 2.48 -4.57 10.38
CA LEU A 129 2.73 -3.40 9.55
C LEU A 129 3.64 -2.39 10.26
N LYS A 130 3.44 -2.17 11.57
CA LYS A 130 4.34 -1.32 12.38
C LYS A 130 5.76 -1.88 12.43
N LEU A 131 5.92 -3.19 12.55
CA LEU A 131 7.23 -3.85 12.49
C LEU A 131 7.90 -3.66 11.12
N ALA A 132 7.12 -3.63 10.04
CA ALA A 132 7.60 -3.32 8.70
C ALA A 132 7.87 -1.81 8.46
N GLY A 133 7.75 -0.97 9.49
CA GLY A 133 8.03 0.46 9.44
C GLY A 133 6.87 1.31 8.91
N PHE A 134 5.65 0.77 8.87
CA PHE A 134 4.47 1.53 8.48
C PHE A 134 3.77 2.16 9.68
N GLU A 135 3.27 3.38 9.51
CA GLU A 135 2.26 3.96 10.40
C GLU A 135 0.87 3.54 9.91
N VAL A 136 0.04 3.00 10.79
CA VAL A 136 -1.29 2.51 10.42
C VAL A 136 -2.35 3.40 11.05
N GLU A 137 -3.20 3.98 10.22
CA GLU A 137 -4.41 4.70 10.61
C GLU A 137 -5.63 3.82 10.30
N TYR A 138 -6.49 3.60 11.29
CA TYR A 138 -7.71 2.83 11.13
C TYR A 138 -8.92 3.66 11.55
N ASN A 139 -9.76 4.02 10.57
CA ASN A 139 -10.87 4.95 10.75
C ASN A 139 -12.21 4.31 10.40
N LYS A 140 -13.18 4.42 11.32
CA LYS A 140 -14.57 3.98 11.13
C LYS A 140 -15.44 5.21 10.85
N ILE A 141 -16.13 5.25 9.71
CA ILE A 141 -16.93 6.39 9.25
C ILE A 141 -18.37 5.95 9.01
N GLU A 142 -19.27 6.37 9.90
CA GLU A 142 -20.71 6.19 9.72
C GLU A 142 -21.26 7.19 8.70
N MET A 143 -21.91 6.69 7.65
CA MET A 143 -22.58 7.48 6.63
C MET A 143 -23.93 7.97 7.14
N LYS A 144 -23.89 8.90 8.10
CA LYS A 144 -25.09 9.43 8.78
C LYS A 144 -26.04 10.16 7.83
N THR A 145 -25.51 10.80 6.79
CA THR A 145 -26.29 11.62 5.85
C THR A 145 -25.89 11.37 4.40
N ALA A 146 -26.81 11.68 3.48
CA ALA A 146 -26.57 11.54 2.05
C ALA A 146 -25.42 12.45 1.56
N GLU A 147 -25.29 13.65 2.12
CA GLU A 147 -24.22 14.58 1.78
C GLU A 147 -22.84 14.02 2.16
N LEU A 148 -22.77 13.31 3.29
CA LEU A 148 -21.55 12.63 3.72
C LEU A 148 -21.22 11.46 2.78
N ALA A 149 -22.22 10.67 2.39
CA ALA A 149 -22.05 9.58 1.43
C ALA A 149 -21.53 10.10 0.07
N VAL A 150 -22.06 11.22 -0.44
CA VAL A 150 -21.55 11.89 -1.66
C VAL A 150 -20.11 12.35 -1.47
N LYS A 151 -19.78 13.00 -0.35
CA LYS A 151 -18.43 13.50 -0.05
C LYS A 151 -17.40 12.37 -0.08
N HIS A 152 -17.76 11.20 0.43
CA HIS A 152 -16.88 10.02 0.46
C HIS A 152 -16.98 9.15 -0.79
N ARG A 153 -17.79 9.52 -1.79
CA ARG A 153 -18.11 8.68 -2.96
C ARG A 153 -18.48 7.26 -2.53
N PHE A 154 -19.30 7.16 -1.50
CA PHE A 154 -19.71 5.89 -0.91
C PHE A 154 -20.70 5.21 -1.85
N LEU A 155 -20.44 3.94 -2.19
CA LEU A 155 -21.29 3.20 -3.12
C LEU A 155 -22.29 2.29 -2.42
N SER A 156 -21.81 1.52 -1.44
CA SER A 156 -22.64 0.56 -0.73
C SER A 156 -22.06 0.21 0.63
N SER A 157 -22.93 -0.17 1.56
CA SER A 157 -22.53 -0.63 2.90
C SER A 157 -22.46 -2.15 2.95
N PRO A 158 -21.48 -2.75 3.63
CA PRO A 158 -20.27 -2.12 4.19
C PRO A 158 -19.22 -1.84 3.10
N THR A 159 -18.36 -0.82 3.22
CA THR A 159 -17.21 -0.61 2.32
C THR A 159 -15.92 -0.50 3.13
N ILE A 160 -14.88 -1.20 2.69
CA ILE A 160 -13.54 -1.15 3.30
C ILE A 160 -12.57 -0.61 2.25
N ARG A 161 -11.75 0.37 2.64
CA ARG A 161 -10.74 0.96 1.77
C ARG A 161 -9.36 0.88 2.38
N VAL A 162 -8.37 0.68 1.54
CA VAL A 162 -6.95 0.77 1.90
C VAL A 162 -6.33 1.83 1.02
N ASN A 163 -5.73 2.85 1.62
CA ASN A 163 -5.18 4.03 0.94
C ASN A 163 -6.20 4.70 0.00
N ARG A 164 -7.47 4.79 0.45
CA ARG A 164 -8.64 5.31 -0.27
C ARG A 164 -9.12 4.49 -1.47
N GLU A 165 -8.49 3.35 -1.75
CA GLU A 165 -8.92 2.42 -2.78
C GLU A 165 -9.79 1.33 -2.15
N ASP A 166 -10.88 0.97 -2.82
CA ASP A 166 -11.79 -0.08 -2.34
C ASP A 166 -11.11 -1.45 -2.47
N ILE A 167 -11.20 -2.27 -1.42
CA ILE A 167 -10.59 -3.62 -1.41
C ILE A 167 -11.27 -4.57 -2.40
N CYS A 168 -12.46 -4.23 -2.92
CA CYS A 168 -13.04 -4.94 -4.05
C CYS A 168 -13.17 -4.01 -5.25
N GLY A 169 -12.78 -4.50 -6.44
CA GLY A 169 -12.82 -3.68 -7.66
C GLY A 169 -14.23 -3.30 -8.13
N SER A 170 -15.22 -4.19 -7.96
CA SER A 170 -16.62 -3.92 -8.34
C SER A 170 -17.58 -4.20 -7.20
N VAL A 171 -18.59 -3.34 -7.06
CA VAL A 171 -19.66 -3.50 -6.07
C VAL A 171 -20.72 -4.47 -6.59
N LYS A 172 -21.07 -5.45 -5.76
CA LYS A 172 -22.23 -6.33 -5.94
C LYS A 172 -23.11 -6.22 -4.71
N GLU A 173 -24.42 -6.36 -4.90
CA GLU A 173 -25.40 -6.09 -3.85
C GLU A 173 -26.53 -7.12 -3.87
N ASN A 174 -27.15 -7.31 -2.71
CA ASN A 174 -28.41 -8.03 -2.56
C ASN A 174 -29.27 -7.39 -1.45
N SER A 175 -30.56 -7.74 -1.42
CA SER A 175 -31.51 -7.18 -0.45
C SER A 175 -31.05 -7.42 0.97
N CYS A 176 -31.13 -6.35 1.78
CA CYS A 176 -30.66 -6.31 3.15
C CYS A 176 -31.82 -6.00 4.08
N GLY A 177 -32.29 -7.03 4.81
CA GLY A 177 -33.42 -6.90 5.72
C GLY A 177 -33.20 -5.81 6.78
N CYS A 178 -32.02 -5.77 7.42
CA CYS A 178 -31.75 -4.76 8.44
C CYS A 178 -31.76 -3.33 7.93
N CYS A 179 -31.09 -3.05 6.81
CA CYS A 179 -31.12 -1.70 6.23
C CYS A 179 -32.52 -1.32 5.77
N SER A 180 -33.27 -2.29 5.24
CA SER A 180 -34.66 -2.08 4.82
C SER A 180 -35.58 -1.77 5.99
N GLU A 181 -35.38 -2.42 7.14
CA GLU A 181 -36.09 -2.10 8.36
C GLU A 181 -35.70 -0.73 8.92
N ILE A 182 -34.41 -0.39 8.93
CA ILE A 182 -33.91 0.91 9.40
C ILE A 182 -34.53 2.05 8.60
N SER A 183 -34.53 1.94 7.27
CA SER A 183 -35.07 2.96 6.38
C SER A 183 -36.60 2.88 6.23
N GLY A 184 -37.20 1.71 6.36
CA GLY A 184 -38.61 1.50 5.97
C GLY A 184 -38.84 1.47 4.45
N SER A 185 -37.80 1.17 3.68
CA SER A 185 -37.79 1.02 2.22
C SER A 185 -36.98 -0.23 1.85
N ASP A 186 -37.16 -0.81 0.66
CA ASP A 186 -36.31 -1.93 0.23
C ASP A 186 -34.90 -1.41 -0.11
N VAL A 187 -33.88 -1.94 0.56
CA VAL A 187 -32.49 -1.50 0.45
C VAL A 187 -31.59 -2.68 0.16
N ASP A 188 -30.87 -2.61 -0.96
CA ASP A 188 -29.78 -3.52 -1.28
C ASP A 188 -28.49 -3.07 -0.61
N CYS A 189 -27.74 -4.02 -0.05
CA CYS A 189 -26.42 -3.76 0.55
C CYS A 189 -25.37 -4.67 -0.06
N ARG A 190 -24.12 -4.26 0.12
CA ARG A 190 -22.96 -4.91 -0.48
C ARG A 190 -22.84 -6.36 -0.05
N VAL A 191 -22.43 -7.17 -1.01
CA VAL A 191 -21.88 -8.51 -0.80
C VAL A 191 -20.44 -8.56 -1.31
N PHE A 192 -19.66 -9.46 -0.72
CA PHE A 192 -18.25 -9.64 -1.00
C PHE A 192 -18.07 -10.94 -1.77
N GLU A 193 -17.35 -10.89 -2.90
CA GLU A 193 -17.00 -12.09 -3.64
C GLU A 193 -15.54 -12.47 -3.38
N TYR A 194 -15.33 -13.74 -3.02
CA TYR A 194 -14.01 -14.28 -2.75
C TYR A 194 -13.99 -15.77 -3.07
N ASN A 195 -12.97 -16.24 -3.78
CA ASN A 195 -12.81 -17.64 -4.21
C ASN A 195 -14.04 -18.25 -4.91
N GLY A 196 -14.81 -17.43 -5.64
CA GLY A 196 -16.00 -17.87 -6.38
C GLY A 196 -17.27 -18.00 -5.54
N GLU A 197 -17.20 -17.66 -4.24
CA GLU A 197 -18.35 -17.61 -3.33
C GLU A 197 -18.73 -16.16 -3.01
N THR A 198 -19.98 -15.97 -2.58
CA THR A 198 -20.53 -14.66 -2.20
C THR A 198 -20.83 -14.65 -0.70
N TYR A 199 -20.36 -13.61 -0.02
CA TYR A 199 -20.48 -13.44 1.43
C TYR A 199 -21.16 -12.13 1.78
N GLU A 200 -22.07 -12.15 2.74
CA GLU A 200 -22.67 -10.92 3.30
C GLU A 200 -21.77 -10.24 4.34
N VAL A 201 -20.92 -11.02 4.97
CA VAL A 201 -19.83 -10.59 5.87
C VAL A 201 -18.54 -11.19 5.33
N PRO A 202 -17.53 -10.38 5.00
CA PRO A 202 -16.32 -10.87 4.34
C PRO A 202 -15.53 -11.79 5.29
N PRO A 203 -14.94 -12.90 4.80
CA PRO A 203 -14.08 -13.74 5.62
C PRO A 203 -12.75 -13.04 5.98
N LYS A 204 -12.14 -13.45 7.10
CA LYS A 204 -10.90 -12.83 7.63
C LYS A 204 -9.76 -12.87 6.61
N GLU A 205 -9.66 -14.00 5.92
CA GLU A 205 -8.63 -14.29 4.91
C GLU A 205 -8.69 -13.30 3.76
N MET A 206 -9.90 -13.03 3.26
CA MET A 206 -10.13 -12.04 2.19
C MET A 206 -9.66 -10.65 2.60
N LEU A 207 -10.04 -10.19 3.82
CA LEU A 207 -9.65 -8.87 4.30
C LEU A 207 -8.14 -8.77 4.51
N ALA A 208 -7.53 -9.79 5.12
CA ALA A 208 -6.11 -9.80 5.38
C ALA A 208 -5.30 -9.79 4.08
N GLU A 209 -5.67 -10.64 3.12
CA GLU A 209 -5.05 -10.70 1.79
C GLU A 209 -5.18 -9.37 1.05
N ALA A 210 -6.38 -8.77 1.02
CA ALA A 210 -6.60 -7.51 0.35
C ALA A 210 -5.78 -6.37 0.96
N ILE A 211 -5.75 -6.24 2.30
CA ILE A 211 -4.95 -5.22 2.98
C ILE A 211 -3.47 -5.40 2.69
N LEU A 212 -2.95 -6.62 2.83
CA LEU A 212 -1.53 -6.89 2.56
C LEU A 212 -1.17 -6.67 1.09
N THR A 213 -2.05 -7.05 0.17
CA THR A 213 -1.84 -6.84 -1.28
C THR A 213 -1.86 -5.35 -1.62
N SER A 214 -2.74 -4.55 -1.03
CA SER A 214 -2.74 -3.10 -1.22
C SER A 214 -1.51 -2.40 -0.63
N VAL A 215 -0.92 -2.95 0.44
CA VAL A 215 0.28 -2.36 1.07
C VAL A 215 1.57 -2.79 0.36
N PHE A 216 1.68 -4.04 -0.06
CA PHE A 216 2.93 -4.63 -0.60
C PHE A 216 2.90 -4.97 -2.09
N GLY A 217 1.72 -4.94 -2.72
CA GLY A 217 1.57 -5.21 -4.15
C GLY A 217 2.26 -4.16 -4.99
N GLN A 218 2.83 -4.57 -6.13
CA GLN A 218 3.40 -3.63 -7.09
C GLN A 218 2.27 -2.81 -7.72
N ASN A 219 2.35 -1.48 -7.58
CA ASN A 219 1.37 -0.52 -8.09
C ASN A 219 1.03 -0.78 -9.57
N GLY A 220 -0.15 -1.34 -9.79
CA GLY A 220 -0.85 -1.30 -11.06
C GLY A 220 -2.15 -0.54 -10.92
N SER A 221 -2.16 0.63 -10.27
CA SER A 221 -3.39 1.44 -10.19
C SER A 221 -3.56 2.23 -11.48
N GLY A 222 -4.31 1.63 -12.40
CA GLY A 222 -4.95 2.34 -13.49
C GLY A 222 -5.99 3.28 -12.90
N CYS A 223 -5.73 4.58 -12.96
CA CYS A 223 -6.69 5.61 -12.58
C CYS A 223 -7.90 5.54 -13.53
N SER A 224 -9.00 4.93 -13.09
CA SER A 224 -10.26 4.98 -13.84
C SER A 224 -10.97 6.30 -13.52
N CYS A 225 -10.90 7.24 -14.46
CA CYS A 225 -11.64 8.50 -14.42
C CYS A 225 -13.13 8.27 -14.73
N GLY A 226 -13.85 7.58 -13.84
CA GLY A 226 -15.31 7.45 -13.91
C GLY A 226 -15.99 8.64 -13.20
N GLY A 227 -17.06 9.17 -13.77
CA GLY A 227 -17.95 10.10 -13.06
C GLY A 227 -18.64 9.37 -11.89
N TYR A 228 -18.71 10.01 -10.73
CA TYR A 228 -19.48 9.47 -9.59
C TYR A 228 -20.95 9.88 -9.73
N GLU A 229 -21.84 8.90 -9.63
CA GLU A 229 -23.28 9.11 -9.51
C GLU A 229 -23.77 8.54 -8.18
N PHE A 230 -24.70 9.26 -7.53
CA PHE A 230 -25.24 8.81 -6.24
C PHE A 230 -26.10 7.55 -6.43
N PRO A 231 -25.72 6.40 -5.85
CA PRO A 231 -26.35 5.11 -6.16
C PRO A 231 -27.79 4.96 -5.66
N GLU A 232 -28.57 4.11 -6.33
CA GLU A 232 -30.01 3.89 -6.05
C GLU A 232 -30.26 3.28 -4.67
N ASN A 233 -29.44 2.33 -4.22
CA ASN A 233 -29.50 1.75 -2.87
C ASN A 233 -29.43 2.85 -1.77
N LEU A 234 -28.54 3.84 -1.93
CA LEU A 234 -28.39 4.93 -0.97
C LEU A 234 -29.54 5.91 -1.05
N LYS A 235 -30.10 6.19 -2.24
CA LYS A 235 -31.34 6.97 -2.38
C LYS A 235 -32.46 6.31 -1.60
N ALA A 236 -32.69 5.01 -1.85
CA ALA A 236 -33.70 4.24 -1.15
C ALA A 236 -33.52 4.29 0.37
N PHE A 237 -32.29 4.10 0.87
CA PHE A 237 -32.00 4.13 2.30
C PHE A 237 -32.28 5.49 2.94
N PHE A 238 -31.72 6.58 2.40
CA PHE A 238 -31.84 7.90 3.01
C PHE A 238 -33.23 8.53 2.85
N GLU A 239 -33.92 8.28 1.74
CA GLU A 239 -35.30 8.72 1.53
C GLU A 239 -36.26 7.96 2.45
N GLY A 240 -36.09 6.65 2.57
CA GLY A 240 -36.83 5.83 3.53
C GLY A 240 -36.65 6.37 4.95
N LYS A 241 -35.40 6.55 5.40
CA LYS A 241 -35.10 7.04 6.75
C LYS A 241 -35.77 8.38 7.06
N LYS A 242 -35.82 9.30 6.08
CA LYS A 242 -36.57 10.57 6.19
C LYS A 242 -38.07 10.33 6.35
N SER A 243 -38.67 9.50 5.50
CA SER A 243 -40.12 9.20 5.55
C SER A 243 -40.55 8.55 6.86
N LYS A 244 -39.73 7.66 7.42
CA LYS A 244 -39.98 6.98 8.69
C LYS A 244 -39.85 7.93 9.89
N SER A 245 -38.88 8.86 9.85
CA SER A 245 -38.72 9.90 10.88
C SER A 245 -39.84 10.97 10.86
N GLY A 246 -40.54 11.12 9.73
CA GLY A 246 -41.68 12.02 9.57
C GLY A 246 -43.01 11.46 10.08
N CYS A 247 -43.11 10.16 10.33
CA CYS A 247 -44.27 9.54 10.99
C CYS A 247 -44.16 9.67 12.50
N SER A 248 -44.36 10.89 13.02
CA SER A 248 -44.80 11.05 14.40
C SER A 248 -46.20 10.47 14.50
N CYS A 249 -46.34 9.34 15.19
CA CYS A 249 -47.60 8.70 15.52
C CYS A 249 -48.47 9.62 16.40
N GLY A 250 -49.12 10.60 15.78
CA GLY A 250 -50.33 11.24 16.31
C GLY A 250 -51.53 10.42 15.84
N GLY A 251 -51.95 9.44 16.63
CA GLY A 251 -53.09 8.60 16.26
C GLY A 251 -53.59 7.78 17.43
N SER A 252 -54.58 8.34 18.13
CA SER A 252 -55.51 7.63 19.00
C SER A 252 -55.94 6.29 18.38
N CYS A 253 -55.52 5.17 18.96
CA CYS A 253 -56.20 3.90 18.75
C CYS A 253 -57.30 3.78 19.81
N CYS A 254 -58.54 3.89 19.32
CA CYS A 254 -59.78 3.68 20.05
C CYS A 254 -59.92 2.24 20.57
#